data_AF-A0A7Y3GS61-F1
#
_entry.id   AF-A0A7Y3GS61-F1
#
_cell.length_a   1.000
_cell.length_b   1.000
_cell.length_c   1.000
_cell.angle_alpha   90.00
_cell.angle_beta   90.00
_cell.angle_gamma   90.00
#
_symmetry.space_group_name_H-M   'P 1'
#
loop_
_entity.id
_entity.type
_entity.pdbx_description
1 polymer ?
#
loop_
_entity_poly.entity_id
_entity_poly.type
_entity_poly.pdbx_seq_one_letter_code
_entity_poly.pdbx_strand_id
1 'polypeptide(L)'
;MSGTPKLNIFFLLFPCLFFAQSNISDFTSIRKDDMTYEMKIPNTHKFQIIIEEGDLRDDSTPIPEKFDFTAYVPIGGSSENGYLSINSERDPGDVSILDINFNTTTKLWSYTAAANLDFSAVSGTQYNCSGTVTPWNTVITCEERTAPDGPDADSRKDIGWCIEIDPVTKTVGTSDNPQKLWALGNMRHENVVIDPSTYANNRVIYFGEDINNGYIYKLVADT
;
A
#
# COMPACT_ATOMS: atom_id res chain seq x y z
N MET A 1 29.87 -1.11 75.52
CA MET A 1 29.05 -1.77 74.49
C MET A 1 28.45 -0.70 73.60
N SER A 2 29.15 -0.27 72.55
CA SER A 2 28.65 0.70 71.56
C SER A 2 28.63 0.03 70.19
N GLY A 3 27.45 -0.42 69.77
CA GLY A 3 27.25 -0.94 68.41
C GLY A 3 26.89 0.20 67.47
N THR A 4 27.75 0.48 66.50
CA THR A 4 27.44 1.34 65.35
C THR A 4 26.45 0.61 64.44
N PRO A 5 25.32 1.22 64.02
CA PRO A 5 24.42 0.57 63.07
C PRO A 5 25.08 0.56 61.67
N LYS A 6 25.18 -0.63 61.07
CA LYS A 6 25.56 -0.77 59.65
C LYS A 6 24.35 -0.41 58.79
N LEU A 7 24.47 0.65 58.00
CA LEU A 7 23.49 1.03 56.98
C LEU A 7 23.62 0.05 55.80
N ASN A 8 22.67 -0.86 55.65
CA ASN A 8 22.56 -1.70 54.46
C ASN A 8 21.87 -0.90 53.35
N ILE A 9 22.64 -0.42 52.39
CA ILE A 9 22.12 0.20 51.15
C ILE A 9 21.66 -0.94 50.23
N PHE A 10 20.35 -1.09 50.08
CA PHE A 10 19.77 -1.94 49.04
C PHE A 10 19.84 -1.18 47.70
N PHE A 11 20.65 -1.65 46.76
CA PHE A 11 20.57 -1.21 45.37
C PHE A 11 19.31 -1.84 44.75
N LEU A 12 18.23 -1.07 44.65
CA LEU A 12 17.14 -1.39 43.75
C LEU A 12 17.64 -1.20 42.33
N LEU A 13 17.99 -2.31 41.67
CA LEU A 13 18.13 -2.34 40.21
C LEU A 13 16.74 -2.04 39.63
N PHE A 14 16.50 -0.79 39.25
CA PHE A 14 15.38 -0.45 38.38
C PHE A 14 15.64 -1.15 37.04
N PRO A 15 14.78 -2.09 36.60
CA PRO A 15 14.86 -2.56 35.25
C PRO A 15 14.58 -1.37 34.34
N CYS A 16 15.56 -1.01 33.51
CA CYS A 16 15.37 -0.05 32.45
C CYS A 16 14.33 -0.68 31.51
N LEU A 17 13.05 -0.32 31.70
CA LEU A 17 12.01 -0.60 30.73
C LEU A 17 12.36 0.18 29.48
N PHE A 18 13.01 -0.48 28.53
CA PHE A 18 13.02 -0.01 27.15
C PHE A 18 11.57 -0.06 26.67
N PHE A 19 10.90 1.09 26.68
CA PHE A 19 9.68 1.24 25.89
C PHE A 19 10.09 1.04 24.44
N ALA A 20 9.56 -0.01 23.80
CA ALA A 20 9.62 -0.09 22.35
C ALA A 20 8.99 1.19 21.81
N GLN A 21 9.69 1.88 20.91
CA GLN A 21 9.13 3.02 20.18
C GLN A 21 7.83 2.54 19.51
N SER A 22 6.72 3.14 19.91
CA SER A 22 5.38 2.68 19.54
C SER A 22 4.94 3.22 18.19
N ASN A 23 5.47 4.37 17.77
CA ASN A 23 5.10 5.04 16.53
C ASN A 23 6.32 5.28 15.65
N ILE A 24 6.13 5.27 14.33
CA ILE A 24 7.20 5.57 13.36
C ILE A 24 7.81 6.98 13.57
N SER A 25 7.03 7.91 14.14
CA SER A 25 7.47 9.26 14.49
C SER A 25 8.47 9.32 15.63
N ASP A 26 8.62 8.25 16.42
CA ASP A 26 9.48 8.25 17.60
C ASP A 26 10.96 8.07 17.21
N PHE A 27 11.23 7.58 16.00
CA PHE A 27 12.56 7.34 15.47
C PHE A 27 13.28 8.64 15.06
N THR A 28 14.60 8.68 15.23
CA THR A 28 15.41 9.85 14.85
C THR A 28 15.35 10.09 13.34
N SER A 29 14.79 11.24 12.94
CA SER A 29 14.75 11.70 11.55
C SER A 29 16.10 12.23 11.06
N ILE A 30 16.25 12.36 9.74
CA ILE A 30 17.36 13.10 9.12
C ILE A 30 17.26 14.60 9.43
N ARG A 31 18.39 15.29 9.49
CA ARG A 31 18.39 16.76 9.64
C ARG A 31 17.88 17.42 8.35
N LYS A 32 17.23 18.57 8.49
CA LYS A 32 16.59 19.33 7.40
C LYS A 32 17.58 19.91 6.38
N ASP A 33 18.88 19.84 6.64
CA ASP A 33 19.79 20.91 6.24
C ASP A 33 20.38 20.77 4.83
N ASP A 34 20.04 19.74 4.06
CA ASP A 34 20.58 19.55 2.70
C ASP A 34 19.54 18.90 1.78
N MET A 35 18.88 19.69 0.93
CA MET A 35 18.02 19.15 -0.13
C MET A 35 18.88 18.59 -1.25
N THR A 36 18.72 17.31 -1.57
CA THR A 36 19.36 16.63 -2.71
C THR A 36 18.31 15.92 -3.54
N TYR A 37 18.64 15.58 -4.79
CA TYR A 37 17.80 14.74 -5.65
C TYR A 37 17.85 13.24 -5.29
N GLU A 38 18.72 12.85 -4.35
CA GLU A 38 18.87 11.47 -3.89
C GLU A 38 18.14 11.21 -2.57
N MET A 39 17.67 9.97 -2.38
CA MET A 39 17.09 9.50 -1.12
C MET A 39 18.15 9.53 0.00
N LYS A 40 17.86 10.27 1.07
CA LYS A 40 18.68 10.26 2.29
C LYS A 40 18.09 9.33 3.33
N ILE A 41 18.91 8.42 3.82
CA ILE A 41 18.54 7.49 4.87
C ILE A 41 19.31 7.77 6.17
N PRO A 42 18.67 7.74 7.34
CA PRO A 42 19.38 7.83 8.61
C PRO A 42 20.23 6.58 8.82
N ASN A 43 21.46 6.77 9.31
CA ASN A 43 22.37 5.67 9.63
C ASN A 43 21.95 4.84 10.87
N THR A 44 20.89 5.28 11.58
CA THR A 44 20.32 4.62 12.74
C THR A 44 19.35 3.49 12.39
N HIS A 45 18.95 3.36 11.13
CA HIS A 45 17.97 2.37 10.67
C HIS A 45 18.53 1.51 9.53
N LYS A 46 17.80 0.45 9.19
CA LYS A 46 18.10 -0.42 8.05
C LYS A 46 17.09 -0.14 6.95
N PHE A 47 17.60 -0.05 5.73
CA PHE A 47 16.83 0.12 4.51
C PHE A 47 17.20 -1.00 3.56
N GLN A 48 16.23 -1.43 2.76
CA GLN A 48 16.39 -2.51 1.80
C GLN A 48 15.67 -2.14 0.52
N ILE A 49 16.33 -2.38 -0.62
CA ILE A 49 15.68 -2.40 -1.93
C ILE A 49 15.07 -3.80 -2.12
N ILE A 50 13.80 -3.86 -2.46
CA ILE A 50 13.06 -5.11 -2.68
C ILE A 50 13.01 -5.47 -4.16
N ILE A 51 12.73 -4.48 -5.01
CA ILE A 51 12.60 -4.62 -6.45
C ILE A 51 12.92 -3.27 -7.10
N GLU A 52 13.38 -3.29 -8.35
CA GLU A 52 13.61 -2.09 -9.14
C GLU A 52 12.97 -2.16 -10.53
N GLU A 53 12.84 -1.00 -11.17
CA GLU A 53 12.37 -0.92 -12.57
C GLU A 53 13.28 -1.78 -13.46
N GLY A 54 12.67 -2.55 -14.36
CA GLY A 54 13.39 -3.42 -15.29
C GLY A 54 13.71 -4.81 -14.75
N ASP A 55 13.55 -5.07 -13.44
CA ASP A 55 13.55 -6.44 -12.91
C ASP A 55 12.50 -7.28 -13.64
N LEU A 56 12.80 -8.55 -13.91
CA LEU A 56 11.90 -9.41 -14.67
C LEU A 56 10.87 -10.07 -13.76
N ARG A 57 9.61 -10.03 -14.21
CA ARG A 57 8.52 -10.86 -13.69
C ARG A 57 8.66 -12.31 -14.15
N ASP A 58 7.85 -13.18 -13.57
CA ASP A 58 7.83 -14.62 -13.88
C ASP A 58 7.51 -14.90 -15.37
N ASP A 59 6.76 -14.01 -16.02
CA ASP A 59 6.44 -14.06 -17.46
C ASP A 59 7.50 -13.39 -18.36
N SER A 60 8.66 -13.02 -17.78
CA SER A 60 9.76 -12.30 -18.44
C SER A 60 9.43 -10.88 -18.91
N THR A 61 8.29 -10.31 -18.51
CA THR A 61 8.03 -8.88 -18.69
C THR A 61 8.76 -8.06 -17.62
N PRO A 62 9.27 -6.86 -17.95
CA PRO A 62 9.93 -6.01 -16.96
C PRO A 62 8.91 -5.39 -16.01
N ILE A 63 9.31 -5.22 -14.75
CA ILE A 63 8.65 -4.35 -13.78
C ILE A 63 8.71 -2.90 -14.31
N PRO A 64 7.56 -2.21 -14.44
CA PRO A 64 7.49 -0.88 -15.00
C PRO A 64 8.00 0.18 -14.03
N GLU A 65 8.28 1.34 -14.61
CA GLU A 65 8.65 2.56 -13.93
C GLU A 65 7.49 3.16 -13.10
N LYS A 66 7.75 4.30 -12.45
CA LYS A 66 6.76 5.12 -11.74
C LYS A 66 6.00 4.36 -10.65
N PHE A 67 6.76 3.70 -9.78
CA PHE A 67 6.20 3.06 -8.59
C PHE A 67 5.41 4.06 -7.76
N ASP A 68 4.20 3.65 -7.41
CA ASP A 68 3.31 4.42 -6.55
C ASP A 68 2.81 3.52 -5.40
N PHE A 69 1.52 3.49 -5.12
CA PHE A 69 1.00 2.80 -3.95
C PHE A 69 1.41 1.33 -3.89
N THR A 70 1.89 0.99 -2.70
CA THR A 70 2.37 -0.34 -2.36
C THR A 70 1.51 -0.89 -1.23
N ALA A 71 0.88 -2.04 -1.47
CA ALA A 71 -0.03 -2.71 -0.54
C ALA A 71 0.55 -4.06 -0.10
N TYR A 72 0.59 -4.29 1.22
CA TYR A 72 0.91 -5.60 1.78
C TYR A 72 -0.36 -6.29 2.26
N VAL A 73 -0.62 -7.50 1.75
CA VAL A 73 -1.71 -8.37 2.19
C VAL A 73 -1.14 -9.64 2.82
N PRO A 74 -1.42 -9.92 4.11
CA PRO A 74 -0.83 -11.07 4.80
C PRO A 74 -1.49 -12.40 4.40
N ILE A 75 -0.68 -13.44 4.19
CA ILE A 75 -1.18 -14.81 4.04
C ILE A 75 -1.58 -15.33 5.43
N GLY A 76 -2.87 -15.56 5.65
CA GLY A 76 -3.37 -16.11 6.92
C GLY A 76 -3.06 -15.24 8.14
N GLY A 77 -2.94 -13.92 7.98
CA GLY A 77 -2.56 -12.99 9.06
C GLY A 77 -1.07 -13.04 9.44
N SER A 78 -0.24 -13.68 8.62
CA SER A 78 1.21 -13.75 8.83
C SER A 78 1.86 -12.37 8.77
N SER A 79 2.83 -12.12 9.66
CA SER A 79 3.74 -10.97 9.58
C SER A 79 4.99 -11.25 8.74
N GLU A 80 5.12 -12.46 8.21
CA GLU A 80 6.31 -12.94 7.52
C GLU A 80 6.05 -13.33 6.07
N ASN A 81 4.80 -13.55 5.69
CA ASN A 81 4.44 -14.07 4.37
C ASN A 81 3.21 -13.34 3.86
N GLY A 82 3.29 -12.77 2.67
CA GLY A 82 2.19 -12.00 2.12
C GLY A 82 2.36 -11.75 0.63
N TYR A 83 1.48 -10.90 0.13
CA TYR A 83 1.50 -10.39 -1.23
C TYR A 83 1.81 -8.90 -1.17
N LEU A 84 2.81 -8.46 -1.95
CA LEU A 84 3.12 -7.04 -2.12
C LEU A 84 2.62 -6.59 -3.48
N SER A 85 1.51 -5.85 -3.52
CA SER A 85 1.00 -5.22 -4.75
C SER A 85 1.66 -3.85 -4.92
N ILE A 86 2.09 -3.53 -6.14
CA ILE A 86 2.83 -2.32 -6.48
C ILE A 86 2.18 -1.70 -7.70
N ASN A 87 1.61 -0.51 -7.54
CA ASN A 87 1.09 0.28 -8.65
C ASN A 87 2.24 0.88 -9.48
N SER A 88 2.00 1.03 -10.78
CA SER A 88 2.80 1.87 -11.67
C SER A 88 1.95 2.93 -12.37
N GLU A 89 2.26 4.19 -12.11
CA GLU A 89 1.46 5.35 -12.49
C GLU A 89 1.78 5.85 -13.92
N ARG A 90 1.46 5.01 -14.91
CA ARG A 90 1.84 5.19 -16.32
C ARG A 90 0.70 4.85 -17.28
N ASP A 91 0.98 4.96 -18.59
CA ASP A 91 0.04 4.63 -19.66
C ASP A 91 0.69 3.68 -20.69
N PRO A 92 0.21 2.43 -20.84
CA PRO A 92 -0.83 1.78 -20.03
C PRO A 92 -0.36 1.58 -18.58
N GLY A 93 -1.27 1.67 -17.63
CA GLY A 93 -1.02 1.44 -16.20
C GLY A 93 -0.75 -0.02 -15.90
N ASP A 94 -0.26 -0.30 -14.69
CA ASP A 94 0.12 -1.65 -14.28
C ASP A 94 0.01 -1.83 -12.76
N VAL A 95 -0.22 -3.07 -12.35
CA VAL A 95 0.00 -3.50 -10.97
C VAL A 95 0.79 -4.81 -10.97
N SER A 96 1.91 -4.81 -10.25
CA SER A 96 2.77 -5.98 -10.05
C SER A 96 2.52 -6.58 -8.67
N ILE A 97 2.47 -7.91 -8.56
CA ILE A 97 2.30 -8.61 -7.28
C ILE A 97 3.51 -9.48 -7.01
N LEU A 98 4.14 -9.27 -5.85
CA LEU A 98 5.21 -10.13 -5.35
C LEU A 98 4.68 -11.07 -4.27
N ASP A 99 5.00 -12.36 -4.36
CA ASP A 99 4.86 -13.28 -3.24
C ASP A 99 6.07 -13.05 -2.32
N ILE A 100 5.88 -12.34 -1.20
CA ILE A 100 6.97 -11.80 -0.38
C ILE A 100 7.10 -12.51 0.97
N ASN A 101 8.34 -12.76 1.38
CA ASN A 101 8.70 -13.49 2.59
C ASN A 101 9.75 -12.74 3.42
N PHE A 102 9.57 -12.68 4.74
CA PHE A 102 10.52 -12.14 5.69
C PHE A 102 11.37 -13.25 6.29
N ASN A 103 12.69 -13.15 6.16
CA ASN A 103 13.60 -14.05 6.85
C ASN A 103 13.90 -13.52 8.26
N THR A 104 13.39 -14.22 9.27
CA THR A 104 13.55 -13.83 10.69
C THR A 104 14.98 -13.89 11.20
N THR A 105 15.89 -14.59 10.51
CA THR A 105 17.31 -14.69 10.87
C THR A 105 18.12 -13.55 10.26
N THR A 106 18.02 -13.34 8.94
CA THR A 106 18.77 -12.29 8.24
C THR A 106 18.13 -10.91 8.39
N LYS A 107 16.85 -10.85 8.79
CA LYS A 107 16.01 -9.65 8.84
C LYS A 107 15.83 -8.98 7.47
N LEU A 108 15.91 -9.77 6.40
CA LEU A 108 15.69 -9.31 5.03
C LEU A 108 14.36 -9.85 4.51
N TRP A 109 13.70 -9.04 3.69
CA TRP A 109 12.59 -9.47 2.86
C TRP A 109 13.13 -10.00 1.52
N SER A 110 12.46 -10.98 0.94
CA SER A 110 12.71 -11.49 -0.41
C SER A 110 11.38 -11.85 -1.06
N TYR A 111 11.34 -11.96 -2.38
CA TYR A 111 10.17 -12.50 -3.06
C TYR A 111 10.50 -13.83 -3.76
N THR A 112 9.49 -14.69 -3.91
CA THR A 112 9.61 -15.98 -4.60
C THR A 112 8.90 -16.02 -5.95
N ALA A 113 8.05 -15.03 -6.22
CA ALA A 113 7.31 -14.88 -7.47
C ALA A 113 7.03 -13.40 -7.70
N ALA A 114 6.97 -12.99 -8.96
CA ALA A 114 6.59 -11.65 -9.39
C ALA A 114 5.63 -11.75 -10.58
N ALA A 115 4.38 -11.35 -10.40
CA ALA A 115 3.33 -11.48 -11.39
C ALA A 115 2.85 -10.13 -11.91
N ASN A 116 2.48 -10.07 -13.19
CA ASN A 116 1.66 -9.00 -13.75
C ASN A 116 0.17 -9.33 -13.59
N LEU A 117 -0.66 -8.29 -13.50
CA LEU A 117 -2.10 -8.45 -13.58
C LEU A 117 -2.62 -8.21 -14.99
N ASP A 118 -3.54 -9.06 -15.44
CA ASP A 118 -4.28 -8.86 -16.69
C ASP A 118 -5.54 -8.02 -16.45
N PHE A 119 -5.51 -6.77 -16.92
CA PHE A 119 -6.64 -5.84 -16.87
C PHE A 119 -7.56 -5.92 -18.10
N SER A 120 -7.36 -6.87 -19.01
CA SER A 120 -8.16 -6.98 -20.23
C SER A 120 -9.67 -7.11 -19.96
N ALA A 121 -10.05 -7.74 -18.85
CA ALA A 121 -11.44 -7.88 -18.42
C ALA A 121 -12.14 -6.55 -18.10
N VAL A 122 -11.38 -5.49 -17.84
CA VAL A 122 -11.89 -4.15 -17.50
C VAL A 122 -11.44 -3.07 -18.50
N SER A 123 -11.13 -3.47 -19.74
CA SER A 123 -10.62 -2.58 -20.80
C SER A 123 -9.25 -1.95 -20.50
N GLY A 124 -8.45 -2.58 -19.64
CA GLY A 124 -7.16 -2.05 -19.22
C GLY A 124 -7.25 -1.11 -18.02
N THR A 125 -6.09 -0.59 -17.63
CA THR A 125 -5.92 0.39 -16.55
C THR A 125 -4.91 1.45 -16.96
N GLN A 126 -5.01 2.66 -16.43
CA GLN A 126 -4.04 3.74 -16.69
C GLN A 126 -3.84 4.61 -15.45
N TYR A 127 -2.62 5.10 -15.24
CA TYR A 127 -2.25 6.03 -14.17
C TYR A 127 -2.70 5.53 -12.79
N ASN A 128 -2.34 4.28 -12.47
CA ASN A 128 -2.54 3.70 -11.15
C ASN A 128 -1.70 4.48 -10.13
N CYS A 129 -2.31 5.44 -9.44
CA CYS A 129 -1.64 6.28 -8.43
C CYS A 129 -1.69 5.56 -7.09
N SER A 130 -2.68 5.89 -6.25
CA SER A 130 -2.78 5.31 -4.92
C SER A 130 -3.75 4.12 -4.84
N GLY A 131 -4.17 3.80 -3.62
CA GLY A 131 -5.07 2.68 -3.39
C GLY A 131 -5.37 2.43 -1.92
N THR A 132 -5.84 1.20 -1.65
CA THR A 132 -6.07 0.72 -0.29
C THR A 132 -5.91 -0.80 -0.20
N VAL A 133 -5.62 -1.28 1.01
CA VAL A 133 -5.84 -2.68 1.37
C VAL A 133 -7.24 -2.77 1.98
N THR A 134 -8.10 -3.61 1.43
CA THR A 134 -9.45 -3.76 1.95
C THR A 134 -9.43 -4.58 3.25
N PRO A 135 -10.42 -4.41 4.14
CA PRO A 135 -10.51 -5.24 5.34
C PRO A 135 -10.72 -6.74 5.08
N TRP A 136 -11.07 -7.13 3.84
CA TRP A 136 -11.22 -8.51 3.40
C TRP A 136 -10.02 -9.01 2.57
N ASN A 137 -8.86 -8.34 2.71
CA ASN A 137 -7.56 -8.77 2.14
C ASN A 137 -7.50 -8.79 0.61
N THR A 138 -8.24 -7.89 -0.04
CA THR A 138 -8.00 -7.52 -1.44
C THR A 138 -7.29 -6.16 -1.49
N VAL A 139 -6.89 -5.74 -2.68
CA VAL A 139 -6.31 -4.41 -2.91
C VAL A 139 -7.20 -3.64 -3.86
N ILE A 140 -7.35 -2.34 -3.63
CA ILE A 140 -7.98 -1.44 -4.61
C ILE A 140 -6.89 -0.53 -5.16
N THR A 141 -6.72 -0.52 -6.47
CA THR A 141 -5.87 0.43 -7.20
C THR A 141 -6.74 1.55 -7.81
N CYS A 142 -6.22 2.77 -7.88
CA CYS A 142 -6.97 3.96 -8.28
C CYS A 142 -6.37 4.60 -9.53
N GLU A 143 -7.18 4.77 -10.57
CA GLU A 143 -6.80 5.53 -11.76
C GLU A 143 -6.94 7.04 -11.47
N GLU A 144 -5.82 7.77 -11.45
CA GLU A 144 -5.78 9.22 -11.13
C GLU A 144 -5.99 10.09 -12.38
N ARG A 145 -6.52 9.50 -13.45
CA ARG A 145 -6.83 10.22 -14.68
C ARG A 145 -8.21 9.82 -15.18
N THR A 146 -8.97 10.82 -15.57
CA THR A 146 -10.24 10.65 -16.29
C THR A 146 -10.03 10.87 -17.78
N ALA A 147 -10.90 10.27 -18.58
CA ALA A 147 -10.95 10.58 -20.00
C ALA A 147 -11.20 12.08 -20.16
N PRO A 148 -10.51 12.76 -21.10
CA PRO A 148 -10.81 14.15 -21.39
C PRO A 148 -12.29 14.28 -21.77
N ASP A 149 -12.91 15.40 -21.41
CA ASP A 149 -14.28 15.69 -21.83
C ASP A 149 -14.36 15.70 -23.37
N GLY A 150 -14.93 14.63 -23.91
CA GLY A 150 -15.09 14.40 -25.34
C GLY A 150 -16.40 13.65 -25.62
N PRO A 151 -16.87 13.65 -26.87
CA PRO A 151 -18.13 13.00 -27.25
C PRO A 151 -18.05 11.47 -27.19
N ASP A 152 -16.85 10.91 -27.02
CA ASP A 152 -16.65 9.46 -26.93
C ASP A 152 -16.99 8.97 -25.52
N ALA A 153 -18.26 8.65 -25.32
CA ALA A 153 -18.78 8.10 -24.08
C ALA A 153 -18.13 6.77 -23.68
N ASP A 154 -17.46 6.07 -24.61
CA ASP A 154 -16.77 4.81 -24.29
C ASP A 154 -15.50 5.07 -23.47
N SER A 155 -14.75 6.13 -23.81
CA SER A 155 -13.53 6.52 -23.07
C SER A 155 -13.76 6.75 -21.56
N ARG A 156 -14.97 7.18 -21.16
CA ARG A 156 -15.35 7.35 -19.74
C ARG A 156 -15.56 6.02 -19.01
N LYS A 157 -15.80 4.91 -19.71
CA LYS A 157 -15.84 3.56 -19.12
C LYS A 157 -14.45 2.99 -18.91
N ASP A 158 -13.47 3.48 -19.67
CA ASP A 158 -12.16 2.85 -19.79
C ASP A 158 -11.13 3.41 -18.81
N ILE A 159 -11.33 4.59 -18.21
CA ILE A 159 -10.37 5.19 -17.27
C ILE A 159 -11.06 6.11 -16.24
N GLY A 160 -10.47 6.26 -15.05
CA GLY A 160 -10.89 7.17 -13.98
C GLY A 160 -11.68 6.46 -12.90
N TRP A 161 -11.43 5.16 -12.70
CA TRP A 161 -12.13 4.34 -11.74
C TRP A 161 -11.18 3.67 -10.78
N CYS A 162 -11.72 3.25 -9.64
CA CYS A 162 -11.06 2.27 -8.80
C CYS A 162 -11.27 0.85 -9.34
N ILE A 163 -10.26 0.00 -9.17
CA ILE A 163 -10.29 -1.40 -9.60
C ILE A 163 -9.84 -2.25 -8.41
N GLU A 164 -10.69 -3.20 -8.02
CA GLU A 164 -10.34 -4.17 -6.99
C GLU A 164 -9.55 -5.33 -7.61
N ILE A 165 -8.53 -5.79 -6.91
CA ILE A 165 -7.67 -6.90 -7.31
C ILE A 165 -7.58 -7.91 -6.18
N ASP A 166 -7.62 -9.19 -6.52
CA ASP A 166 -7.35 -10.28 -5.58
C ASP A 166 -5.86 -10.66 -5.68
N PRO A 167 -5.03 -10.34 -4.68
CA PRO A 167 -3.61 -10.63 -4.71
C PRO A 167 -3.30 -12.12 -4.55
N VAL A 168 -4.22 -12.91 -3.99
CA VAL A 168 -4.07 -14.35 -3.78
C VAL A 168 -4.15 -15.08 -5.12
N THR A 169 -5.16 -14.76 -5.92
CA THR A 169 -5.40 -15.36 -7.22
C THR A 169 -4.71 -14.62 -8.36
N LYS A 170 -4.16 -13.43 -8.10
CA LYS A 170 -3.52 -12.55 -9.10
C LYS A 170 -4.50 -12.20 -10.22
N THR A 171 -5.71 -11.81 -9.85
CA THR A 171 -6.80 -11.49 -10.79
C THR A 171 -7.38 -10.10 -10.55
N VAL A 172 -7.85 -9.49 -11.63
CA VAL A 172 -8.59 -8.22 -11.61
C VAL A 172 -10.07 -8.49 -11.38
N GLY A 173 -10.66 -7.73 -10.46
CA GLY A 173 -12.01 -7.90 -9.96
C GLY A 173 -12.15 -9.07 -8.99
N THR A 174 -13.33 -9.20 -8.38
CA THR A 174 -13.69 -10.41 -7.65
C THR A 174 -14.17 -11.48 -8.63
N SER A 175 -14.00 -12.77 -8.30
CA SER A 175 -14.39 -13.91 -9.17
C SER A 175 -15.81 -13.82 -9.72
N ASP A 176 -16.70 -13.12 -9.01
CA ASP A 176 -18.12 -13.04 -9.30
C ASP A 176 -18.49 -11.79 -10.12
N ASN A 177 -17.58 -10.80 -10.21
CA ASN A 177 -17.86 -9.53 -10.88
C ASN A 177 -16.58 -8.77 -11.30
N PRO A 178 -15.93 -9.16 -12.41
CA PRO A 178 -14.74 -8.49 -12.93
C PRO A 178 -15.12 -7.18 -13.61
N GLN A 179 -15.41 -6.15 -12.82
CA GLN A 179 -15.72 -4.80 -13.30
C GLN A 179 -14.94 -3.75 -12.50
N LYS A 180 -14.76 -2.58 -13.11
CA LYS A 180 -14.33 -1.39 -12.37
C LYS A 180 -15.38 -1.06 -11.29
N LEU A 181 -14.96 -0.45 -10.19
CA LEU A 181 -15.83 -0.13 -9.05
C LEU A 181 -16.71 1.10 -9.34
N TRP A 182 -17.67 0.96 -10.25
CA TRP A 182 -18.48 2.08 -10.74
C TRP A 182 -19.25 2.84 -9.66
N ALA A 183 -19.57 2.18 -8.55
CA ALA A 183 -20.26 2.79 -7.41
C ALA A 183 -19.43 3.91 -6.75
N LEU A 184 -18.11 3.93 -6.95
CA LEU A 184 -17.21 4.99 -6.45
C LEU A 184 -17.15 6.20 -7.40
N GLY A 185 -17.85 6.16 -8.53
CA GLY A 185 -17.86 7.24 -9.51
C GLY A 185 -16.60 7.32 -10.37
N ASN A 186 -16.71 8.06 -11.47
CA ASN A 186 -15.62 8.31 -12.41
C ASN A 186 -14.98 9.66 -12.12
N MET A 187 -13.72 9.65 -11.71
CA MET A 187 -12.96 10.85 -11.30
C MET A 187 -11.46 10.54 -11.27
N ARG A 188 -10.62 11.54 -10.98
CA ARG A 188 -9.18 11.34 -10.76
C ARG A 188 -8.95 10.84 -9.34
N HIS A 189 -9.13 9.54 -9.13
CA HIS A 189 -9.01 8.95 -7.79
C HIS A 189 -7.56 8.98 -7.34
N GLU A 190 -7.28 9.68 -6.25
CA GLU A 190 -5.98 9.61 -5.59
C GLU A 190 -5.91 8.27 -4.84
N ASN A 191 -6.61 8.18 -3.70
CA ASN A 191 -6.74 6.98 -2.90
C ASN A 191 -8.19 6.72 -2.49
N VAL A 192 -8.42 5.55 -1.89
CA VAL A 192 -9.66 5.20 -1.20
C VAL A 192 -9.36 4.74 0.22
N VAL A 193 -10.28 5.03 1.14
CA VAL A 193 -10.19 4.58 2.54
C VAL A 193 -11.52 3.98 2.95
N ILE A 194 -11.48 2.72 3.36
CA ILE A 194 -12.66 2.00 3.87
C ILE A 194 -12.68 2.14 5.39
N ASP A 195 -13.82 2.57 5.94
CA ASP A 195 -14.00 2.67 7.40
C ASP A 195 -14.09 1.26 8.01
N PRO A 196 -13.09 0.83 8.80
CA PRO A 196 -13.04 -0.52 9.35
C PRO A 196 -14.15 -0.77 10.38
N SER A 197 -14.70 0.27 11.01
CA SER A 197 -15.82 0.13 11.95
C SER A 197 -17.13 -0.27 11.26
N THR A 198 -17.20 -0.06 9.95
CA THR A 198 -18.36 -0.40 9.12
C THR A 198 -18.12 -1.60 8.20
N TYR A 199 -16.94 -2.22 8.30
CA TYR A 199 -16.50 -3.33 7.43
C TYR A 199 -17.49 -4.48 7.40
N ALA A 200 -18.09 -4.87 8.54
CA ALA A 200 -19.02 -6.00 8.57
C ALA A 200 -20.16 -5.89 7.55
N ASN A 201 -20.44 -4.69 7.02
CA ASN A 201 -21.39 -4.46 5.94
C ASN A 201 -20.86 -3.51 4.84
N ASN A 202 -19.54 -3.30 4.71
CA ASN A 202 -18.87 -2.49 3.68
C ASN A 202 -19.46 -1.09 3.42
N ARG A 203 -19.87 -0.39 4.48
CA ARG A 203 -20.80 0.74 4.28
C ARG A 203 -20.16 2.05 3.93
N VAL A 204 -18.94 2.34 4.36
CA VAL A 204 -18.40 3.70 4.23
C VAL A 204 -17.03 3.70 3.59
N ILE A 205 -16.93 4.43 2.47
CA ILE A 205 -15.69 4.63 1.72
C ILE A 205 -15.50 6.14 1.53
N TYR A 206 -14.30 6.63 1.82
CA TYR A 206 -13.87 8.02 1.59
C TYR A 206 -12.83 8.05 0.48
N PHE A 207 -12.91 9.02 -0.41
CA PHE A 207 -12.00 9.12 -1.57
C PHE A 207 -11.93 10.56 -2.08
N GLY A 208 -10.77 10.93 -2.64
CA GLY A 208 -10.48 12.30 -3.08
C GLY A 208 -10.22 12.36 -4.58
N GLU A 209 -10.63 13.48 -5.19
CA GLU A 209 -10.34 13.78 -6.60
C GLU A 209 -9.15 14.73 -6.71
N ASP A 210 -8.03 14.27 -7.26
CA ASP A 210 -6.82 15.09 -7.42
C ASP A 210 -6.91 15.98 -8.66
N ILE A 211 -7.58 17.12 -8.48
CA ILE A 211 -7.63 18.22 -9.43
C ILE A 211 -7.56 19.56 -8.70
N ASN A 212 -7.22 20.61 -9.43
CA ASN A 212 -7.44 21.98 -8.94
C ASN A 212 -8.93 22.19 -8.62
N ASN A 213 -9.21 22.64 -7.41
CA ASN A 213 -10.58 22.75 -6.86
C ASN A 213 -11.33 21.40 -6.77
N GLY A 214 -10.61 20.30 -6.53
CA GLY A 214 -11.20 18.99 -6.30
C GLY A 214 -11.97 18.87 -4.99
N TYR A 215 -12.62 17.73 -4.81
CA TYR A 215 -13.47 17.45 -3.66
C TYR A 215 -13.06 16.14 -2.97
N ILE A 216 -13.48 16.02 -1.71
CA ILE A 216 -13.48 14.76 -0.98
C ILE A 216 -14.91 14.22 -0.98
N TYR A 217 -15.04 12.98 -1.38
CA TYR A 217 -16.30 12.27 -1.50
C TYR A 217 -16.42 11.19 -0.42
N LYS A 218 -17.67 10.80 -0.17
CA LYS A 218 -18.02 9.69 0.69
C LYS A 218 -19.11 8.89 0.00
N LEU A 219 -18.86 7.60 -0.20
CA LEU A 219 -19.89 6.63 -0.53
C LEU A 219 -20.44 6.03 0.76
N VAL A 220 -21.76 5.93 0.83
CA VAL A 220 -22.46 5.09 1.80
C VAL A 220 -23.18 3.97 1.04
N ALA A 221 -22.71 2.73 1.15
CA ALA A 221 -23.42 1.57 0.64
C ALA A 221 -24.46 1.12 1.67
N ASP A 222 -25.75 1.37 1.39
CA ASP A 222 -26.87 1.15 2.32
C ASP A 222 -27.85 0.04 1.89
N THR A 223 -27.57 -0.64 0.77
CA THR A 223 -28.38 -1.74 0.23
C THR A 223 -27.54 -2.95 -0.12
#